data_AF-A0A2M8QRW6-F1
#
_entry.id   AF-A0A2M8QRW6-F1
#
_cell.length_a   1.000
_cell.length_b   1.000
_cell.length_c   1.000
_cell.angle_alpha   90.00
_cell.angle_beta   90.00
_cell.angle_gamma   90.00
#
_symmetry.space_group_name_H-M   'P 1'
#
loop_
_entity.id
_entity.type
_entity.pdbx_description
1 polymer ?
#
loop_
_entity_poly.entity_id
_entity_poly.type
_entity_poly.pdbx_seq_one_letter_code
_entity_poly.pdbx_strand_id
1 'polypeptide(L)'
;MPDAMATVRLFAPPALPERDPRFVHGPAELCTLAMKWDGTVPAGGLIVQEKIDGIRALWIDGQLVTRGGNAIGGTSHIAAALALLERSFGRPMMLDGEFQVDGALRPTLQHFANGGRYGDAGRLFLFDAVPLDDWRADKCPMPLGARLKALDAAGSALADDAVSVLKWRCYVTPGAVQGEAEAVWEQGGEGLVAKVPASLYRRRRDGAWAKVKRASD
;
A
#
# COMPACT_ATOMS: atom_id res chain seq x y z
N MET A 1 14.47 40.63 -33.86
CA MET A 1 14.37 39.55 -32.86
C MET A 1 12.98 39.59 -32.27
N PRO A 2 12.12 38.58 -32.49
CA PRO A 2 10.89 38.42 -31.73
C PRO A 2 11.08 37.38 -30.63
N ASP A 3 10.62 37.77 -29.44
CA ASP A 3 10.65 37.02 -28.19
C ASP A 3 9.56 35.94 -28.20
N ALA A 4 9.97 34.67 -28.13
CA ALA A 4 9.07 33.52 -28.12
C ALA A 4 8.76 33.14 -26.66
N MET A 5 7.70 33.71 -26.10
CA MET A 5 7.17 33.23 -24.82
C MET A 5 6.55 31.84 -25.03
N ALA A 6 7.28 30.82 -24.59
CA ALA A 6 6.80 29.46 -24.52
C ALA A 6 5.62 29.36 -23.55
N THR A 7 4.42 29.16 -24.10
CA THR A 7 3.23 28.82 -23.33
C THR A 7 3.46 27.51 -22.58
N VAL A 8 3.66 27.58 -21.27
CA VAL A 8 3.66 26.41 -20.39
C VAL A 8 2.26 25.83 -20.39
N ARG A 9 2.05 24.74 -21.13
CA ARG A 9 0.83 23.94 -21.01
C ARG A 9 0.91 23.20 -19.67
N LEU A 10 0.15 23.69 -18.69
CA LEU A 10 -0.15 22.95 -17.47
C LEU A 10 -0.76 21.61 -17.89
N PHE A 11 -0.05 20.52 -17.61
CA PHE A 11 -0.54 19.16 -17.82
C PHE A 11 -1.71 18.98 -16.85
N ALA A 12 -2.94 19.16 -17.33
CA ALA A 12 -4.11 18.76 -16.58
C ALA A 12 -4.05 17.22 -16.48
N PRO A 13 -3.99 16.63 -15.28
CA PRO A 13 -4.05 15.18 -15.16
C PRO A 13 -5.34 14.71 -15.84
N PRO A 14 -5.31 13.57 -16.56
CA PRO A 14 -6.52 13.00 -17.13
C PRO A 14 -7.58 12.86 -16.04
N ALA A 15 -8.85 13.06 -16.40
CA ALA A 15 -9.96 12.79 -15.49
C ALA A 15 -9.75 11.39 -14.90
N LEU A 16 -9.75 11.30 -13.56
CA LEU A 16 -9.69 10.00 -12.91
C LEU A 16 -10.86 9.16 -13.43
N PRO A 17 -10.64 7.89 -13.79
CA PRO A 17 -11.73 7.04 -14.23
C PRO A 17 -12.86 7.04 -13.19
N GLU A 18 -14.10 6.88 -13.64
CA GLU A 18 -15.20 6.65 -12.71
C GLU A 18 -14.87 5.47 -11.80
N ARG A 19 -15.13 5.64 -10.51
CA ARG A 19 -14.94 4.60 -9.50
C ARG A 19 -15.67 3.35 -9.97
N ASP A 20 -14.96 2.22 -9.98
CA ASP A 20 -15.53 0.95 -10.44
C ASP A 20 -16.89 0.69 -9.75
N PRO A 21 -17.95 0.35 -10.52
CA PRO A 21 -19.29 0.10 -9.97
C PRO A 21 -19.33 -0.89 -8.80
N ARG A 22 -18.39 -1.85 -8.75
CA ARG A 22 -18.25 -2.81 -7.64
C ARG A 22 -17.96 -2.15 -6.30
N PHE A 23 -17.49 -0.90 -6.30
CA PHE A 23 -17.10 -0.15 -5.11
C PHE A 23 -18.09 0.95 -4.73
N VAL A 24 -19.24 1.05 -5.41
CA VAL A 24 -20.23 2.11 -5.19
C VAL A 24 -21.01 1.91 -3.87
N HIS A 25 -21.07 0.68 -3.36
CA HIS A 25 -21.75 0.34 -2.11
C HIS A 25 -20.77 -0.01 -0.99
N GLY A 26 -21.01 0.53 0.22
CA GLY A 26 -20.17 0.31 1.41
C GLY A 26 -19.47 1.59 1.91
N PRO A 27 -18.46 1.46 2.79
CA PRO A 27 -17.63 2.58 3.23
C PRO A 27 -17.04 3.35 2.05
N ALA A 28 -16.88 4.67 2.25
CA ALA A 28 -16.33 5.55 1.23
C ALA A 28 -14.90 5.16 0.84
N GLU A 29 -14.09 4.75 1.81
CA GLU A 29 -12.72 4.30 1.59
C GLU A 29 -12.68 2.82 1.20
N LEU A 30 -11.68 2.43 0.41
CA LEU A 30 -11.44 1.02 0.06
C LEU A 30 -10.50 0.31 1.04
N CYS A 31 -9.74 1.07 1.82
CA CYS A 31 -8.71 0.52 2.69
C CYS A 31 -8.56 1.33 3.98
N THR A 32 -7.80 0.77 4.94
CA THR A 32 -7.42 1.46 6.18
C THR A 32 -6.47 2.62 5.85
N LEU A 33 -6.73 3.82 6.41
CA LEU A 33 -5.92 5.01 6.17
C LEU A 33 -5.19 5.48 7.44
N ALA A 34 -3.89 5.70 7.29
CA ALA A 34 -3.04 6.16 8.39
C ALA A 34 -3.19 7.65 8.72
N MET A 35 -3.13 7.97 10.01
CA MET A 35 -3.00 9.33 10.56
C MET A 35 -1.53 9.77 10.63
N LYS A 36 -1.26 10.97 11.18
CA LYS A 36 0.10 11.39 11.56
C LYS A 36 0.46 10.74 12.90
N TRP A 37 1.70 10.27 13.04
CA TRP A 37 2.18 9.78 14.34
C TRP A 37 2.40 10.95 15.31
N ASP A 38 1.96 10.77 16.55
CA ASP A 38 2.00 11.77 17.62
C ASP A 38 3.17 11.57 18.59
N GLY A 39 4.05 10.61 18.32
CA GLY A 39 5.19 10.27 19.18
C GLY A 39 4.83 9.30 20.31
N THR A 40 3.60 8.78 20.37
CA THR A 40 3.20 7.83 21.41
C THR A 40 3.36 6.38 20.98
N VAL A 41 3.60 5.49 21.95
CA VAL A 41 3.61 4.04 21.76
C VAL A 41 2.69 3.41 22.81
N PRO A 42 1.65 2.65 22.40
CA PRO A 42 0.77 1.98 23.35
C PRO A 42 1.50 0.83 24.04
N ALA A 43 0.95 0.33 25.15
CA ALA A 43 1.56 -0.74 25.95
C ALA A 43 1.89 -2.03 25.16
N GLY A 44 1.11 -2.33 24.11
CA GLY A 44 1.35 -3.47 23.21
C GLY A 44 2.42 -3.22 22.13
N GLY A 45 3.08 -2.06 22.14
CA GLY A 45 4.03 -1.64 21.12
C GLY A 45 3.38 -1.25 19.79
N LEU A 46 4.24 -0.96 18.81
CA LEU A 46 3.89 -0.71 17.42
C LEU A 46 4.61 -1.72 16.53
N ILE A 47 3.90 -2.22 15.53
CA ILE A 47 4.50 -2.84 14.35
C ILE A 47 4.87 -1.72 13.39
N VAL A 48 6.12 -1.66 12.95
CA VAL A 48 6.57 -0.68 11.95
C VAL A 48 6.95 -1.39 10.66
N GLN A 49 6.60 -0.75 9.54
CA GLN A 49 6.98 -1.14 8.19
C GLN A 49 7.45 0.11 7.44
N GLU A 50 8.38 -0.06 6.50
CA GLU A 50 8.80 1.02 5.62
C GLU A 50 7.60 1.58 4.84
N LYS A 51 7.57 2.90 4.72
CA LYS A 51 6.65 3.59 3.83
C LYS A 51 7.28 3.67 2.44
N ILE A 52 6.82 2.81 1.54
CA ILE A 52 7.24 2.83 0.14
C ILE A 52 6.61 4.03 -0.56
N ASP A 53 7.42 4.76 -1.33
CA ASP A 53 6.99 5.91 -2.12
C ASP A 53 6.50 5.44 -3.51
N GLY A 54 5.20 5.16 -3.61
CA GLY A 54 4.56 4.61 -4.79
C GLY A 54 3.07 4.96 -4.88
N ILE A 55 2.30 4.09 -5.52
CA ILE A 55 0.84 4.19 -5.58
C ILE A 55 0.23 3.06 -4.75
N ARG A 56 -0.56 3.44 -3.72
CA ARG A 56 -1.36 2.49 -2.94
C ARG A 56 -2.20 1.61 -3.87
N ALA A 57 -1.98 0.30 -3.80
CA ALA A 57 -2.58 -0.69 -4.68
C ALA A 57 -3.27 -1.80 -3.87
N LEU A 58 -4.49 -2.13 -4.29
CA LEU A 58 -5.36 -3.10 -3.66
C LEU A 58 -5.65 -4.21 -4.67
N TRP A 59 -5.35 -5.46 -4.31
CA TRP A 59 -5.86 -6.61 -5.04
C TRP A 59 -7.27 -6.91 -4.56
N ILE A 60 -8.26 -6.75 -5.42
CA ILE A 60 -9.65 -7.01 -5.10
C ILE A 60 -10.29 -7.72 -6.29
N ASP A 61 -10.79 -8.95 -6.05
CA ASP A 61 -11.62 -9.69 -7.00
C ASP A 61 -10.95 -9.85 -8.37
N GLY A 62 -9.68 -10.25 -8.36
CA GLY A 62 -8.90 -10.50 -9.58
C GLY A 62 -8.28 -9.27 -10.24
N GLN A 63 -8.35 -8.09 -9.61
CA GLN A 63 -7.84 -6.86 -10.18
C GLN A 63 -6.99 -6.06 -9.20
N LEU A 64 -5.94 -5.42 -9.72
CA LEU A 64 -5.16 -4.44 -8.99
C LEU A 64 -5.73 -3.04 -9.22
N VAL A 65 -6.17 -2.39 -8.15
CA VAL A 65 -6.78 -1.05 -8.20
C VAL A 65 -6.09 -0.10 -7.23
N THR A 66 -6.07 1.19 -7.55
CA THR A 66 -5.64 2.24 -6.62
C THR A 66 -6.57 2.35 -5.42
N ARG A 67 -6.18 3.10 -4.38
CA ARG A 67 -7.08 3.48 -3.27
C ARG A 67 -8.44 4.05 -3.74
N GLY A 68 -8.47 4.75 -4.87
CA GLY A 68 -9.69 5.34 -5.43
C GLY A 68 -10.55 4.36 -6.25
N GLY A 69 -10.08 3.13 -6.46
CA GLY A 69 -10.77 2.12 -7.27
C GLY A 69 -10.38 2.11 -8.75
N ASN A 70 -9.44 2.96 -9.18
CA ASN A 70 -8.96 2.98 -10.57
C ASN A 70 -8.06 1.77 -10.85
N ALA A 71 -8.30 1.04 -11.94
CA ALA A 71 -7.47 -0.10 -12.33
C ALA A 71 -6.03 0.31 -12.65
N ILE A 72 -5.07 -0.54 -12.28
CA ILE A 72 -3.64 -0.36 -12.58
C ILE A 72 -3.26 -1.36 -13.69
N GLY A 73 -3.07 -0.85 -14.93
CA GLY A 73 -2.67 -1.65 -16.09
C GLY A 73 -1.18 -1.99 -16.12
N GLY A 74 -0.79 -2.95 -16.98
CA GLY A 74 0.61 -3.38 -17.14
C GLY A 74 1.16 -4.07 -15.88
N THR A 75 0.36 -4.97 -15.32
CA THR A 75 0.64 -5.65 -14.04
C THR A 75 0.34 -7.15 -14.11
N SER A 76 0.41 -7.78 -15.30
CA SER A 76 -0.01 -9.17 -15.46
C SER A 76 0.89 -10.15 -14.68
N HIS A 77 2.19 -9.87 -14.57
CA HIS A 77 3.13 -10.60 -13.71
C HIS A 77 2.75 -10.51 -12.22
N ILE A 78 2.35 -9.33 -11.74
CA ILE A 78 1.86 -9.13 -10.37
C ILE A 78 0.55 -9.89 -10.16
N ALA A 79 -0.39 -9.82 -11.10
CA ALA A 79 -1.66 -10.53 -11.01
C ALA A 79 -1.48 -12.06 -10.92
N ALA A 80 -0.53 -12.62 -11.67
CA ALA A 80 -0.20 -14.04 -11.60
C ALA A 80 0.36 -14.45 -10.22
N ALA A 81 1.26 -13.64 -9.64
CA ALA A 81 1.80 -13.85 -8.31
C ALA A 81 0.73 -13.74 -7.21
N LEU A 82 -0.19 -12.77 -7.30
CA LEU A 82 -1.29 -12.61 -6.34
C LEU A 82 -2.29 -13.77 -6.41
N ALA A 83 -2.57 -14.30 -7.59
CA ALA A 83 -3.40 -15.49 -7.75
C ALA A 83 -2.76 -16.74 -7.11
N LEU A 84 -1.43 -16.87 -7.16
CA LEU A 84 -0.69 -17.92 -6.42
C LEU A 84 -0.84 -17.71 -4.90
N LEU A 85 -0.75 -16.46 -4.45
CA LEU A 85 -0.86 -16.13 -3.03
C LEU A 85 -2.26 -16.46 -2.48
N GLU A 86 -3.34 -16.15 -3.21
CA GLU A 86 -4.71 -16.54 -2.82
C GLU A 86 -4.88 -18.06 -2.72
N ARG A 87 -4.22 -18.83 -3.60
CA ARG A 87 -4.18 -20.30 -3.47
C ARG A 87 -3.47 -20.76 -2.20
N SER A 88 -2.39 -20.08 -1.80
CA SER A 88 -1.69 -20.35 -0.53
C SER A 88 -2.59 -20.08 0.68
N PHE A 89 -3.41 -19.02 0.63
CA PHE A 89 -4.44 -18.76 1.64
C PHE A 89 -5.62 -19.74 1.58
N GLY A 90 -5.77 -20.49 0.49
CA GLY A 90 -6.90 -21.41 0.24
C GLY A 90 -8.24 -20.70 0.05
N ARG A 91 -8.25 -19.37 -0.19
CA ARG A 91 -9.46 -18.56 -0.36
C ARG A 91 -9.18 -17.21 -1.03
N PRO A 92 -10.21 -16.53 -1.58
CA PRO A 92 -10.07 -15.17 -2.07
C PRO A 92 -9.71 -14.17 -0.96
N MET A 93 -8.81 -13.24 -1.28
CA MET A 93 -8.26 -12.24 -0.37
C MET A 93 -8.36 -10.83 -0.97
N MET A 94 -8.55 -9.84 -0.11
CA MET A 94 -8.11 -8.49 -0.39
C MET A 94 -6.65 -8.36 0.08
N LEU A 95 -5.75 -7.97 -0.82
CA LEU A 95 -4.34 -7.77 -0.52
C LEU A 95 -4.01 -6.28 -0.64
N ASP A 96 -3.40 -5.71 0.39
CA ASP A 96 -3.16 -4.28 0.52
C ASP A 96 -1.66 -4.02 0.45
N GLY A 97 -1.23 -3.25 -0.55
CA GLY A 97 0.18 -3.02 -0.83
C GLY A 97 0.47 -1.66 -1.48
N GLU A 98 1.73 -1.44 -1.80
CA GLU A 98 2.20 -0.28 -2.55
C GLU A 98 2.81 -0.74 -3.88
N PHE A 99 2.29 -0.24 -5.00
CA PHE A 99 2.85 -0.49 -6.32
C PHE A 99 3.95 0.53 -6.62
N GLN A 100 5.08 0.07 -7.13
CA GLN A 100 6.21 0.94 -7.46
C GLN A 100 6.94 0.46 -8.72
N VAL A 101 7.26 1.38 -9.62
CA VAL A 101 8.11 1.18 -10.79
C VAL A 101 9.45 1.86 -10.54
N ASP A 102 10.56 1.21 -10.91
CA ASP A 102 11.92 1.74 -10.85
C ASP A 102 12.31 2.42 -9.52
N GLY A 103 11.77 1.93 -8.40
CA GLY A 103 12.16 2.38 -7.06
C GLY A 103 11.62 3.76 -6.65
N ALA A 104 10.74 4.40 -7.43
CA ALA A 104 10.32 5.78 -7.14
C ALA A 104 8.89 6.13 -7.60
N LEU A 105 8.29 7.16 -6.98
CA LEU A 105 6.94 7.61 -7.30
C LEU A 105 6.78 8.15 -8.73
N ARG A 106 7.75 8.92 -9.23
CA ARG A 106 7.67 9.54 -10.57
C ARG A 106 7.50 8.50 -11.71
N PRO A 107 8.37 7.50 -11.86
CA PRO A 107 8.17 6.44 -12.86
C PRO A 107 6.88 5.65 -12.62
N THR A 108 6.48 5.45 -11.36
CA THR A 108 5.20 4.80 -11.01
C THR A 108 3.99 5.57 -11.54
N LEU A 109 3.95 6.90 -11.34
CA LEU A 109 2.88 7.76 -11.86
C LEU A 109 2.86 7.78 -13.39
N GLN A 110 4.03 7.77 -14.02
CA GLN A 110 4.15 7.71 -15.48
C GLN A 110 3.59 6.40 -16.04
N HIS A 111 3.93 5.26 -15.43
CA HIS A 111 3.37 3.96 -15.81
C HIS A 111 1.85 3.93 -15.67
N PHE A 112 1.34 4.39 -14.51
CA PHE A 112 -0.08 4.45 -14.24
C PHE A 112 -0.83 5.35 -15.24
N ALA A 113 -0.31 6.55 -15.52
CA ALA A 113 -0.92 7.48 -16.48
C ALA A 113 -0.96 6.92 -17.91
N ASN A 114 -0.01 6.07 -18.28
CA ASN A 114 0.05 5.40 -19.58
C ASN A 114 -0.81 4.13 -19.63
N GLY A 115 -1.44 3.72 -18.52
CA GLY A 115 -2.30 2.53 -18.46
C GLY A 115 -1.58 1.21 -18.79
N GLY A 116 -0.27 1.13 -18.60
CA GLY A 116 0.52 -0.05 -18.99
C GLY A 116 0.68 -0.24 -20.50
N ARG A 117 0.43 0.80 -21.32
CA ARG A 117 0.59 0.76 -22.80
C ARG A 117 1.95 0.21 -23.26
N TYR A 118 2.99 0.37 -22.44
CA TYR A 118 4.36 -0.02 -22.76
C TYR A 118 4.75 -1.39 -22.19
N GLY A 119 3.77 -2.18 -21.73
CA GLY A 119 3.97 -3.51 -21.17
C GLY A 119 3.90 -3.54 -19.65
N ASP A 120 4.25 -4.69 -19.10
CA ASP A 120 4.30 -4.94 -17.67
C ASP A 120 5.51 -4.27 -17.01
N ALA A 121 5.30 -3.65 -15.85
CA ALA A 121 6.37 -3.04 -15.07
C ALA A 121 6.06 -3.00 -13.57
N GLY A 122 7.11 -2.76 -12.79
CA GLY A 122 7.02 -2.50 -11.35
C GLY A 122 6.85 -3.75 -10.50
N ARG A 123 6.71 -3.50 -9.20
CA ARG A 123 6.56 -4.51 -8.14
C ARG A 123 5.50 -4.06 -7.15
N LEU A 124 4.93 -5.01 -6.41
CA LEU A 124 3.97 -4.76 -5.35
C LEU A 124 4.56 -5.13 -3.99
N PHE A 125 4.52 -4.19 -3.06
CA PHE A 125 4.98 -4.35 -1.68
C PHE A 125 3.77 -4.50 -0.76
N LEU A 126 3.41 -5.74 -0.42
CA LEU A 126 2.27 -6.07 0.44
C LEU A 126 2.57 -5.77 1.91
N PHE A 127 1.62 -5.15 2.61
CA PHE A 127 1.76 -4.86 4.05
C PHE A 127 0.49 -5.17 4.85
N ASP A 128 -0.56 -5.71 4.23
CA ASP A 128 -1.71 -6.29 4.90
C ASP A 128 -2.47 -7.24 3.97
N ALA A 129 -3.27 -8.14 4.56
CA ALA A 129 -4.13 -9.07 3.84
C ALA A 129 -5.37 -9.40 4.66
N VAL A 130 -6.54 -9.44 4.01
CA VAL A 130 -7.85 -9.67 4.65
C VAL A 130 -8.66 -10.64 3.80
N PRO A 131 -9.36 -11.64 4.37
CA PRO A 131 -10.31 -12.44 3.60
C PRO A 131 -11.31 -11.56 2.86
N LEU A 132 -11.56 -11.83 1.59
CA LEU A 132 -12.35 -10.93 0.75
C LEU A 132 -13.76 -10.66 1.31
N ASP A 133 -14.40 -11.68 1.90
CA ASP A 133 -15.73 -11.53 2.51
C ASP A 133 -15.72 -10.64 3.76
N ASP A 134 -14.66 -10.73 4.56
CA ASP A 134 -14.47 -9.88 5.73
C ASP A 134 -14.20 -8.42 5.34
N TRP A 135 -13.46 -8.21 4.25
CA TRP A 135 -13.24 -6.89 3.66
C TRP A 135 -14.55 -6.30 3.12
N ARG A 136 -15.32 -7.09 2.34
CA ARG A 136 -16.62 -6.67 1.80
C ARG A 136 -17.58 -6.24 2.91
N ALA A 137 -17.56 -6.96 4.02
CA ALA A 137 -18.41 -6.69 5.17
C ALA A 137 -17.79 -5.70 6.20
N ASP A 138 -16.60 -5.15 5.93
CA ASP A 138 -15.84 -4.25 6.81
C ASP A 138 -15.70 -4.73 8.26
N LYS A 139 -15.54 -6.04 8.45
CA LYS A 139 -15.66 -6.67 9.78
C LYS A 139 -14.61 -7.75 10.05
N CYS A 140 -13.44 -7.64 9.43
CA CYS A 140 -12.34 -8.58 9.71
C CYS A 140 -12.06 -8.66 11.23
N PRO A 141 -12.16 -9.86 11.84
CA PRO A 141 -11.93 -10.05 13.27
C PRO A 141 -10.46 -10.29 13.60
N MET A 142 -9.60 -10.52 12.59
CA MET A 142 -8.21 -10.88 12.79
C MET A 142 -7.37 -9.64 13.13
N PRO A 143 -6.63 -9.62 14.25
CA PRO A 143 -5.69 -8.54 14.57
C PRO A 143 -4.54 -8.44 13.57
N LEU A 144 -3.99 -7.23 13.38
CA LEU A 144 -2.91 -6.97 12.42
C LEU A 144 -1.71 -7.92 12.58
N GLY A 145 -1.27 -8.15 13.81
CA GLY A 145 -0.14 -9.06 14.05
C GLY A 145 -0.39 -10.50 13.55
N ALA A 146 -1.64 -10.96 13.59
CA ALA A 146 -2.01 -12.25 13.03
C ALA A 146 -2.13 -12.20 11.50
N ARG A 147 -2.66 -11.11 10.93
CA ARG A 147 -2.73 -10.91 9.47
C ARG A 147 -1.35 -10.88 8.83
N LEU A 148 -0.39 -10.17 9.42
CA LEU A 148 0.99 -10.11 8.93
C LEU A 148 1.70 -11.46 9.01
N LYS A 149 1.55 -12.21 10.10
CA LYS A 149 2.10 -13.57 10.19
C LYS A 149 1.53 -14.51 9.14
N ALA A 150 0.21 -14.43 8.89
CA ALA A 150 -0.44 -15.22 7.84
C ALA A 150 0.06 -14.80 6.45
N LEU A 151 0.26 -13.50 6.23
CA LEU A 151 0.81 -12.96 4.99
C LEU A 151 2.26 -13.38 4.76
N ASP A 152 3.13 -13.36 5.79
CA ASP A 152 4.50 -13.87 5.68
C ASP A 152 4.52 -15.36 5.32
N ALA A 153 3.69 -16.16 5.99
CA ALA A 153 3.60 -17.59 5.74
C ALA A 153 3.08 -17.91 4.33
N ALA A 154 2.11 -17.14 3.83
CA ALA A 154 1.63 -17.29 2.47
C ALA A 154 2.68 -16.81 1.46
N GLY A 155 3.36 -15.69 1.77
CA GLY A 155 4.35 -15.03 0.93
C GLY A 155 5.65 -15.80 0.77
N SER A 156 6.00 -16.71 1.70
CA SER A 156 7.21 -17.55 1.57
C SER A 156 7.19 -18.50 0.38
N ALA A 157 6.01 -18.69 -0.24
CA ALA A 157 5.84 -19.48 -1.46
C ALA A 157 6.04 -18.67 -2.75
N LEU A 158 6.18 -17.34 -2.67
CA LEU A 158 6.45 -16.50 -3.83
C LEU A 158 7.89 -16.70 -4.29
N ALA A 159 8.05 -17.01 -5.58
CA ALA A 159 9.35 -17.31 -6.20
C ALA A 159 9.92 -16.16 -7.03
N ASP A 160 9.08 -15.18 -7.39
CA ASP A 160 9.46 -14.01 -8.18
C ASP A 160 9.57 -12.74 -7.32
N ASP A 161 10.17 -11.69 -7.90
CA ASP A 161 10.30 -10.38 -7.26
C ASP A 161 9.14 -9.44 -7.59
N ALA A 162 8.12 -9.90 -8.34
CA ALA A 162 6.98 -9.08 -8.72
C ALA A 162 6.15 -8.66 -7.50
N VAL A 163 6.06 -9.53 -6.49
CA VAL A 163 5.34 -9.30 -5.25
C VAL A 163 6.23 -9.65 -4.06
N SER A 164 6.30 -8.76 -3.07
CA SER A 164 7.01 -9.02 -1.82
C SER A 164 6.19 -8.60 -0.61
N VAL A 165 6.37 -9.28 0.52
CA VAL A 165 5.80 -8.87 1.80
C VAL A 165 6.78 -7.92 2.49
N LEU A 166 6.31 -6.73 2.87
CA LEU A 166 7.13 -5.76 3.59
C LEU A 166 7.50 -6.30 4.96
N LYS A 167 8.82 -6.34 5.20
CA LYS A 167 9.40 -6.67 6.50
C LYS A 167 8.81 -5.75 7.56
N TRP A 168 8.51 -6.34 8.70
CA TRP A 168 7.95 -5.63 9.84
C TRP A 168 8.75 -5.91 11.11
N ARG A 169 8.81 -4.92 12.00
CA ARG A 169 9.47 -5.01 13.31
C ARG A 169 8.54 -4.51 14.40
N CYS A 170 8.73 -4.99 15.62
CA CYS A 170 7.98 -4.53 16.79
C CYS A 170 8.85 -3.64 17.67
N TYR A 171 8.33 -2.47 18.03
CA TYR A 171 8.98 -1.53 18.94
C TYR A 171 8.04 -1.13 20.07
N VAL A 172 8.58 -1.05 21.29
CA VAL A 172 7.82 -0.73 22.51
C VAL A 172 8.15 0.64 23.09
N THR A 173 9.04 1.41 22.45
CA THR A 173 9.40 2.76 22.87
C THR A 173 9.35 3.73 21.70
N PRO A 174 8.99 5.01 21.92
CA PRO A 174 9.02 6.04 20.89
C PRO A 174 10.42 6.21 20.28
N GLY A 175 11.47 6.16 21.10
CA GLY A 175 12.85 6.31 20.65
C GLY A 175 13.29 5.22 19.66
N ALA A 176 12.83 3.98 19.84
CA ALA A 176 13.14 2.89 18.90
C ALA A 176 12.40 3.05 17.56
N VAL A 177 11.16 3.52 17.58
CA VAL A 177 10.41 3.86 16.35
C VAL A 177 11.10 5.01 15.60
N GLN A 178 11.54 6.04 16.34
CA GLN A 178 12.25 7.18 15.78
C GLN A 178 13.60 6.77 15.18
N GLY A 179 14.38 5.94 15.88
CA GLY A 179 15.67 5.44 15.38
C GLY A 179 15.53 4.59 14.11
N GLU A 180 14.49 3.75 14.01
CA GLU A 180 14.20 3.01 12.77
C GLU A 180 13.83 3.97 11.62
N ALA A 181 13.02 5.00 11.90
CA ALA A 181 12.65 6.00 10.89
C ALA A 181 13.88 6.78 10.40
N GLU A 182 14.79 7.15 11.30
CA GLU A 182 16.06 7.80 10.96
C GLU A 182 16.91 6.92 10.05
N ALA A 183 17.08 5.64 10.38
CA ALA A 183 17.83 4.69 9.56
C ALA A 183 17.21 4.52 8.15
N VAL A 184 15.88 4.50 8.03
CA VAL A 184 15.20 4.45 6.73
C VAL A 184 15.47 5.73 5.93
N TRP A 185 15.40 6.90 6.57
CA TRP A 185 15.64 8.15 5.87
C TRP A 185 17.11 8.34 5.44
N GLU A 186 18.06 7.84 6.22
CA GLU A 186 19.49 7.82 5.84
C GLU A 186 19.74 6.98 4.59
N GLN A 187 18.91 5.97 4.34
CA GLN A 187 18.92 5.15 3.14
C GLN A 187 18.11 5.74 1.99
N GLY A 188 17.54 6.95 2.17
CA GLY A 188 16.73 7.64 1.17
C GLY A 188 15.27 7.17 1.09
N GLY A 189 14.81 6.33 2.01
CA GLY A 189 13.41 5.92 2.11
C GLY A 189 12.50 7.03 2.60
N GLU A 190 11.18 6.90 2.40
CA GLU A 190 10.21 7.94 2.73
C GLU A 190 9.95 8.06 4.25
N GLY A 191 10.07 6.95 4.97
CA GLY A 191 9.83 6.86 6.41
C GLY A 191 9.12 5.58 6.80
N LEU A 192 8.30 5.63 7.85
CA LEU A 192 7.61 4.44 8.37
C LEU A 192 6.09 4.63 8.41
N VAL A 193 5.39 3.50 8.38
CA VAL A 193 4.04 3.36 8.88
C VAL A 193 4.07 2.52 10.16
N ALA A 194 3.77 3.16 11.29
CA ALA A 194 3.63 2.51 12.57
C ALA A 194 2.17 2.08 12.79
N LYS A 195 1.95 0.87 13.28
CA LYS A 195 0.64 0.23 13.33
C LYS A 195 0.41 -0.47 14.66
N VAL A 196 -0.77 -0.34 15.24
CA VAL A 196 -1.15 -1.03 16.48
C VAL A 196 -1.34 -2.52 16.20
N PRO A 197 -0.59 -3.44 16.86
CA PRO A 197 -0.64 -4.88 16.56
C PRO A 197 -2.03 -5.51 16.74
N ALA A 198 -2.78 -5.02 17.73
CA ALA A 198 -4.12 -5.49 18.06
C ALA A 198 -5.22 -4.91 17.13
N SER A 199 -4.88 -4.04 16.19
CA SER A 199 -5.87 -3.35 15.36
C SER A 199 -6.59 -4.29 14.38
N LEU A 200 -7.90 -4.10 14.28
CA LEU A 200 -8.74 -4.77 13.29
C LEU A 200 -8.74 -3.95 11.99
N TYR A 201 -8.83 -4.64 10.85
CA TYR A 201 -8.90 -3.97 9.56
C TYR A 201 -10.26 -3.28 9.39
N ARG A 202 -10.26 -1.97 9.07
CA ARG A 202 -11.47 -1.19 8.80
C ARG A 202 -11.22 -0.19 7.68
N ARG A 203 -12.16 -0.09 6.74
CA ARG A 203 -12.11 0.81 5.59
C ARG A 203 -12.45 2.24 5.96
N ARG A 204 -11.55 2.86 6.72
CA ARG A 204 -11.64 4.26 7.18
C ARG A 204 -10.27 4.76 7.60
N ARG A 205 -10.21 6.05 7.87
CA ARG A 205 -9.10 6.64 8.63
C ARG A 205 -9.33 6.43 10.12
N ASP A 206 -8.34 5.87 10.79
CA ASP A 206 -8.30 5.84 12.26
C ASP A 206 -6.86 5.91 12.78
N GLY A 207 -6.73 6.04 14.11
CA GLY A 207 -5.44 6.15 14.78
C GLY A 207 -4.68 4.84 14.93
N ALA A 208 -5.20 3.72 14.40
CA ALA A 208 -4.50 2.44 14.50
C ALA A 208 -3.23 2.41 13.64
N TRP A 209 -3.18 3.21 12.57
CA TRP A 209 -2.06 3.34 11.66
C TRP A 209 -1.60 4.79 11.64
N ALA A 210 -0.29 5.01 11.71
CA ALA A 210 0.30 6.33 11.80
C ALA A 210 1.55 6.44 10.92
N LYS A 211 1.65 7.53 10.16
CA LYS A 211 2.82 7.86 9.35
C LYS A 211 3.85 8.56 10.22
N VAL A 212 5.06 8.01 10.25
CA VAL A 212 6.22 8.63 10.89
C VAL A 212 6.95 9.44 9.83
N LYS A 213 6.98 10.76 10.00
CA LYS A 213 7.58 11.72 9.08
C LYS A 213 8.71 12.49 9.77
N ARG A 214 9.62 13.06 8.98
CA ARG A 214 10.63 13.98 9.52
C ARG A 214 9.93 15.18 10.17
N ALA A 215 10.51 15.70 11.23
CA ALA A 215 9.98 16.86 11.96
C ALA A 215 9.94 18.16 11.11
N SER A 216 10.49 18.11 9.89
CA SER A 216 10.58 19.21 8.94
C SER A 216 9.66 19.09 7.72
N ASP A 217 8.78 18.07 7.68
CA ASP A 217 7.81 17.82 6.59
C ASP A 217 6.34 18.09 6.98
#